data_AF-A0A6L7LJB7-F1
#
_entry.id   AF-A0A6L7LJB7-F1
#
_cell.length_a   1.000
_cell.length_b   1.000
_cell.length_c   1.000
_cell.angle_alpha   90.00
_cell.angle_beta   90.00
_cell.angle_gamma   90.00
#
_symmetry.space_group_name_H-M   'P 1'
#
loop_
_entity.id
_entity.type
_entity.pdbx_description
1 polymer ?
#
loop_
_entity_poly.entity_id
_entity_poly.type
_entity_poly.pdbx_seq_one_letter_code
_entity_poly.pdbx_strand_id
1 'polypeptide(L)'
;MTALIYAGIGARRTPPKVLSDMRVMSKWLARQGWRLATGGADGADGAFIGGTPEDQRTLWLPWTGYNGHGGPNCRVLPVEAMAECMEVAARLHPSWARCSPGARKLHARNVAILLGEQLNRPVDACIAWTNVAVQGMLRRVVQWPA
;
A
#
# COMPACT_ATOMS: atom_id res chain seq x y z
N MET A 1 8.29 -4.54 -22.21
CA MET A 1 7.66 -3.43 -21.43
C MET A 1 7.65 -3.84 -19.97
N THR A 2 7.99 -2.94 -19.06
CA THR A 2 7.85 -3.18 -17.62
C THR A 2 6.36 -3.23 -17.26
N ALA A 3 5.96 -4.18 -16.40
CA ALA A 3 4.57 -4.29 -15.97
C ALA A 3 4.16 -3.03 -15.18
N LEU A 4 2.92 -2.59 -15.37
CA LEU A 4 2.34 -1.49 -14.62
C LEU A 4 2.08 -1.92 -13.16
N ILE A 5 2.26 -1.00 -12.22
CA ILE A 5 2.12 -1.22 -10.79
C ILE A 5 1.04 -0.29 -10.26
N TYR A 6 0.11 -0.81 -9.46
CA TYR A 6 -0.83 0.01 -8.71
C TYR A 6 -0.66 -0.21 -7.20
N ALA A 7 -0.77 0.87 -6.44
CA ALA A 7 -0.92 0.78 -4.99
C ALA A 7 -2.39 0.46 -4.67
N GLY A 8 -2.63 -0.63 -3.94
CA GLY A 8 -3.94 -0.98 -3.37
C GLY A 8 -3.86 -0.88 -1.86
N ILE A 9 -4.39 0.21 -1.30
CA ILE A 9 -4.27 0.52 0.14
C ILE A 9 -5.60 1.01 0.70
N GLY A 10 -5.72 1.12 2.02
CA GLY A 10 -6.86 1.81 2.62
C GLY A 10 -7.01 1.56 4.11
N ALA A 11 -8.13 2.03 4.65
CA ALA A 11 -8.41 1.87 6.07
C ALA A 11 -8.63 0.40 6.45
N ARG A 12 -8.20 0.03 7.66
CA ARG A 12 -8.49 -1.31 8.23
C ARG A 12 -9.99 -1.54 8.43
N ARG A 13 -10.76 -0.47 8.70
CA ARG A 13 -12.22 -0.49 8.84
C ARG A 13 -12.93 -0.06 7.54
N THR A 14 -12.49 -0.60 6.41
CA THR A 14 -13.16 -0.38 5.12
C THR A 14 -14.50 -1.16 5.11
N PRO A 15 -15.62 -0.57 4.62
CA PRO A 15 -16.92 -1.24 4.61
C PRO A 15 -16.90 -2.56 3.84
N PRO A 16 -17.66 -3.59 4.29
CA PRO A 16 -17.64 -4.92 3.66
C PRO A 16 -17.94 -4.90 2.15
N LYS A 17 -18.86 -4.04 1.71
CA LYS A 17 -19.16 -3.88 0.28
C LYS A 17 -17.95 -3.38 -0.50
N VAL A 18 -17.28 -2.35 0.00
CA VAL A 18 -16.07 -1.78 -0.64
C VAL A 18 -14.94 -2.81 -0.67
N LEU A 19 -14.76 -3.62 0.39
CA LEU A 19 -13.81 -4.73 0.37
C LEU A 19 -14.11 -5.75 -0.73
N SER A 20 -15.39 -6.05 -0.98
CA SER A 20 -15.79 -6.92 -2.09
C SER A 20 -15.43 -6.31 -3.44
N ASP A 21 -15.73 -5.02 -3.63
CA ASP A 21 -15.44 -4.29 -4.86
C ASP A 21 -13.91 -4.21 -5.12
N MET A 22 -13.11 -3.96 -4.09
CA MET A 22 -11.63 -3.99 -4.16
C MET A 22 -11.09 -5.35 -4.63
N ARG A 23 -11.65 -6.46 -4.13
CA ARG A 23 -11.22 -7.81 -4.52
C ARG A 23 -11.57 -8.12 -5.99
N VAL A 24 -12.74 -7.69 -6.45
CA VAL A 24 -13.14 -7.86 -7.86
C VAL A 24 -12.23 -7.03 -8.77
N MET A 25 -11.97 -5.79 -8.38
CA MET A 25 -11.10 -4.88 -9.12
C MET A 25 -9.66 -5.39 -9.20
N SER A 26 -9.09 -5.86 -8.09
CA SER A 26 -7.72 -6.37 -8.06
C SER A 26 -7.55 -7.62 -8.93
N LYS A 27 -8.56 -8.51 -8.92
CA LYS A 27 -8.61 -9.66 -9.82
C LYS A 27 -8.67 -9.27 -11.29
N TRP A 28 -9.43 -8.23 -11.63
CA TRP A 28 -9.48 -7.72 -12.99
C TRP A 28 -8.13 -7.12 -13.41
N LEU A 29 -7.52 -6.27 -12.58
CA LEU A 29 -6.21 -5.65 -12.84
C LEU A 29 -5.10 -6.69 -13.04
N ALA A 30 -5.05 -7.73 -12.21
CA ALA A 30 -4.10 -8.83 -12.34
C ALA A 30 -4.23 -9.54 -13.71
N ARG A 31 -5.47 -9.77 -14.19
CA ARG A 31 -5.71 -10.35 -15.52
C ARG A 31 -5.25 -9.44 -16.66
N GLN A 32 -5.16 -8.14 -16.43
CA GLN A 32 -4.59 -7.17 -17.39
C GLN A 32 -3.07 -7.04 -17.27
N GLY A 33 -2.42 -7.84 -16.42
CA GLY A 33 -0.97 -7.81 -16.22
C GLY A 33 -0.46 -6.73 -15.27
N TRP A 34 -1.35 -6.04 -14.55
CA TRP A 34 -0.95 -5.08 -13.52
C TRP A 34 -0.49 -5.80 -12.25
N ARG A 35 0.49 -5.22 -11.57
CA ARG A 35 1.04 -5.74 -10.32
C ARG A 35 0.59 -4.89 -9.14
N LEU A 36 0.24 -5.55 -8.03
CA LEU A 36 -0.19 -4.88 -6.80
C LEU A 36 1.02 -4.51 -5.94
N ALA A 37 1.05 -3.29 -5.41
CA ALA A 37 1.86 -2.90 -4.26
C ALA A 37 0.93 -2.59 -3.06
N THR A 38 1.19 -3.19 -1.90
CA THR A 38 0.33 -3.01 -0.70
C THR A 38 1.12 -3.24 0.59
N GLY A 39 0.47 -3.08 1.74
CA GLY A 39 1.09 -3.07 3.06
C GLY A 39 0.85 -4.27 3.96
N GLY A 40 -0.01 -5.20 3.55
CA GLY A 40 -0.36 -6.38 4.35
C GLY A 40 -1.11 -6.05 5.66
N ALA A 41 -1.80 -4.91 5.74
CA ALA A 41 -2.70 -4.65 6.86
C ALA A 41 -4.05 -5.39 6.70
N ASP A 42 -4.84 -5.43 7.76
CA ASP A 42 -6.22 -5.90 7.67
C ASP A 42 -7.09 -4.93 6.86
N GLY A 43 -8.26 -5.39 6.42
CA GLY A 43 -9.21 -4.58 5.66
C GLY A 43 -8.79 -4.43 4.19
N ALA A 44 -8.59 -3.20 3.73
CA ALA A 44 -8.37 -2.88 2.31
C ALA A 44 -7.19 -3.64 1.69
N ASP A 45 -6.01 -3.61 2.32
CA ASP A 45 -4.82 -4.33 1.87
C ASP A 45 -5.13 -5.83 1.69
N GLY A 46 -5.76 -6.46 2.69
CA GLY A 46 -6.20 -7.86 2.63
C GLY A 46 -7.19 -8.17 1.49
N ALA A 47 -8.10 -7.24 1.15
CA ALA A 47 -9.00 -7.40 0.02
C ALA A 47 -8.26 -7.36 -1.33
N PHE A 48 -7.34 -6.41 -1.52
CA PHE A 48 -6.49 -6.33 -2.71
C PHE A 48 -5.64 -7.60 -2.87
N ILE A 49 -5.00 -8.05 -1.79
CA ILE A 49 -4.23 -9.29 -1.71
C ILE A 49 -5.10 -10.49 -2.14
N GLY A 50 -6.31 -10.61 -1.59
CA GLY A 50 -7.21 -11.73 -1.85
C GLY A 50 -7.70 -11.83 -3.30
N GLY A 51 -7.57 -10.79 -4.11
CA GLY A 51 -7.89 -10.84 -5.55
C GLY A 51 -6.67 -10.88 -6.46
N THR A 52 -5.45 -10.73 -5.94
CA THR A 52 -4.21 -10.69 -6.74
C THR A 52 -3.38 -11.97 -6.52
N PRO A 53 -2.94 -12.67 -7.58
CA PRO A 53 -2.00 -13.78 -7.46
C PRO A 53 -0.71 -13.42 -6.71
N GLU A 54 -0.10 -14.41 -6.07
CA GLU A 54 1.07 -14.19 -5.20
C GLU A 54 2.29 -13.61 -5.94
N ASP A 55 2.51 -14.08 -7.16
CA ASP A 55 3.59 -13.70 -8.08
C ASP A 55 3.36 -12.34 -8.76
N GLN A 56 2.17 -11.76 -8.61
CA GLN A 56 1.76 -10.46 -9.18
C GLN A 56 1.57 -9.37 -8.12
N ARG A 57 1.98 -9.63 -6.86
CA ARG A 57 1.89 -8.63 -5.79
C ARG A 57 3.22 -8.47 -5.06
N THR A 58 3.40 -7.31 -4.44
CA THR A 58 4.48 -7.01 -3.51
C THR A 58 3.85 -6.47 -2.23
N LEU A 59 4.14 -7.13 -1.10
CA LEU A 59 3.72 -6.70 0.23
C LEU A 59 4.91 -6.02 0.90
N TRP A 60 4.86 -4.70 1.02
CA TRP A 60 5.83 -3.96 1.82
C TRP A 60 5.42 -4.04 3.28
N LEU A 61 6.24 -4.68 4.11
CA LEU A 61 5.97 -4.92 5.52
C LEU A 61 6.86 -4.02 6.39
N PRO A 62 6.36 -3.55 7.54
CA PRO A 62 7.16 -2.76 8.48
C PRO A 62 8.20 -3.61 9.24
N TRP A 63 7.99 -4.93 9.33
CA TRP A 63 8.89 -5.95 9.87
C TRP A 63 8.44 -7.34 9.38
N THR A 64 9.33 -8.31 9.49
CA THR A 64 9.06 -9.70 9.07
C THR A 64 7.90 -10.30 9.86
N GLY A 65 6.97 -10.97 9.17
CA GLY A 65 5.83 -11.64 9.83
C GLY A 65 4.69 -10.70 10.21
N TYR A 66 4.72 -9.43 9.81
CA TYR A 66 3.63 -8.48 10.08
C TYR A 66 2.27 -9.03 9.60
N ASN A 67 1.28 -9.07 10.50
CA ASN A 67 -0.03 -9.67 10.26
C ASN A 67 0.01 -11.12 9.72
N GLY A 68 1.04 -11.88 10.06
CA GLY A 68 1.20 -13.28 9.60
C GLY A 68 1.65 -13.40 8.14
N HIS A 69 2.00 -12.31 7.47
CA HIS A 69 2.52 -12.35 6.11
C HIS A 69 4.00 -12.74 6.06
N GLY A 70 4.32 -13.62 5.13
CA GLY A 70 5.67 -14.03 4.77
C GLY A 70 5.68 -14.61 3.35
N GLY A 71 6.86 -14.91 2.83
CA GLY A 71 7.03 -15.52 1.50
C GLY A 71 7.74 -14.62 0.49
N PRO A 72 7.89 -15.10 -0.75
CA PRO A 72 8.77 -14.51 -1.76
C PRO A 72 8.28 -13.17 -2.31
N ASN A 73 7.06 -12.75 -2.02
CA ASN A 73 6.48 -11.45 -2.38
C ASN A 73 6.48 -10.42 -1.23
N CYS A 74 6.90 -10.81 -0.03
CA CYS A 74 6.99 -9.93 1.12
C CYS A 74 8.35 -9.23 1.13
N ARG A 75 8.37 -7.93 1.42
CA ARG A 75 9.57 -7.08 1.45
C ARG A 75 9.59 -6.30 2.74
N VAL A 76 10.71 -6.34 3.45
CA VAL A 76 11.02 -5.41 4.54
C VAL A 76 12.19 -4.59 4.04
N LEU A 77 12.10 -3.26 4.20
CA LEU A 77 13.16 -2.38 3.74
C LEU A 77 14.48 -2.67 4.47
N PRO A 78 15.62 -2.68 3.77
CA PRO A 78 16.93 -2.55 4.39
C PRO A 78 17.03 -1.33 5.31
N VAL A 79 18.00 -1.31 6.22
CA VAL A 79 18.11 -0.26 7.25
C VAL A 79 18.22 1.13 6.62
N GLU A 80 19.01 1.26 5.55
CA GLU A 80 19.28 2.49 4.84
C GLU A 80 18.01 2.99 4.13
N ALA A 81 17.37 2.13 3.33
CA ALA A 81 16.13 2.46 2.64
C ALA A 81 14.98 2.77 3.63
N MET A 82 14.94 2.10 4.78
CA MET A 82 14.00 2.39 5.85
C MET A 82 14.21 3.80 6.40
N ALA A 83 15.46 4.23 6.61
CA ALA A 83 15.78 5.56 7.09
C ALA A 83 15.35 6.64 6.08
N GLU A 84 15.67 6.46 4.79
CA GLU A 84 15.25 7.39 3.73
C GLU A 84 13.72 7.50 3.63
N CYS A 85 13.03 6.35 3.67
CA CYS A 85 11.57 6.34 3.69
C CYS A 85 10.99 7.01 4.94
N MET A 86 11.65 6.89 6.10
CA MET A 86 11.25 7.60 7.32
C MET A 86 11.42 9.11 7.17
N GLU A 87 12.46 9.60 6.50
CA GLU A 87 12.64 11.04 6.26
C GLU A 87 11.53 11.62 5.39
N VAL A 88 11.15 10.92 4.31
CA VAL A 88 10.01 11.30 3.47
C VAL A 88 8.72 11.31 4.28
N ALA A 89 8.46 10.25 5.05
CA ALA A 89 7.28 10.16 5.90
C ALA A 89 7.23 11.27 6.96
N ALA A 90 8.36 11.59 7.59
CA ALA A 90 8.47 12.61 8.64
C ALA A 90 8.09 14.01 8.15
N ARG A 91 8.48 14.35 6.91
CA ARG A 91 8.14 15.63 6.28
C ARG A 91 6.64 15.80 6.02
N LEU A 92 5.92 14.70 5.81
CA LEU A 92 4.50 14.71 5.45
C LEU A 92 3.57 14.48 6.65
N HIS A 93 4.06 13.82 7.70
CA HIS A 93 3.22 13.44 8.83
C HIS A 93 3.05 14.61 9.83
N PRO A 94 1.81 15.07 10.11
CA PRO A 94 1.56 16.29 10.89
C PRO A 94 1.99 16.21 12.36
N SER A 95 2.28 15.02 12.89
CA SER A 95 2.69 14.82 14.28
C SER A 95 3.77 13.74 14.42
N TRP A 96 4.77 13.76 13.54
CA TRP A 96 5.81 12.72 13.47
C TRP A 96 6.53 12.47 14.81
N ALA A 97 6.83 13.53 15.57
CA ALA A 97 7.50 13.41 16.86
C ALA A 97 6.74 12.52 17.86
N ARG A 98 5.40 12.43 17.74
CA ARG A 98 4.53 11.61 18.59
C ARG A 98 4.41 10.16 18.12
N CYS A 99 4.90 9.83 16.93
CA CYS A 99 4.86 8.47 16.40
C CYS A 99 5.84 7.56 17.14
N SER A 100 5.35 6.42 17.62
CA SER A 100 6.20 5.34 18.16
C SER A 100 7.13 4.77 17.09
N PRO A 101 8.21 4.06 17.45
CA PRO A 101 9.10 3.43 16.47
C PRO A 101 8.36 2.52 15.48
N GLY A 102 7.37 1.76 15.96
CA GLY A 102 6.52 0.92 15.11
C GLY A 102 5.65 1.74 14.15
N ALA A 103 5.05 2.84 14.62
CA ALA A 103 4.28 3.74 13.77
C ALA A 103 5.15 4.39 12.67
N ARG A 104 6.38 4.80 13.00
CA ARG A 104 7.33 5.33 12.02
C ARG A 104 7.66 4.32 10.92
N LYS A 105 7.90 3.06 11.28
CA LYS A 105 8.11 1.96 10.31
C LYS A 105 6.88 1.73 9.42
N LEU A 106 5.67 1.78 9.99
CA LEU A 106 4.43 1.68 9.23
C LEU A 106 4.33 2.79 8.17
N HIS A 107 4.65 4.03 8.54
CA HIS A 107 4.66 5.16 7.60
C HIS A 107 5.78 5.08 6.56
N ALA A 108 7.00 4.71 6.95
CA ALA A 108 8.11 4.53 6.02
C ALA A 108 7.79 3.48 4.95
N ARG A 109 7.24 2.33 5.37
CA ARG A 109 6.75 1.32 4.45
C ARG A 109 5.72 1.86 3.46
N ASN A 110 4.84 2.80 3.85
CA ASN A 110 3.87 3.40 2.92
C ASN A 110 4.56 4.21 1.80
N VAL A 111 5.71 4.81 2.10
CA VAL A 111 6.54 5.47 1.08
C VAL A 111 7.01 4.45 0.05
N ALA A 112 7.51 3.30 0.50
CA ALA A 112 7.95 2.23 -0.40
C ALA A 112 6.81 1.60 -1.22
N ILE A 113 5.58 1.52 -0.68
CA ILE A 113 4.38 1.12 -1.47
C ILE A 113 4.24 2.03 -2.70
N LEU A 114 4.43 3.34 -2.52
CA LEU A 114 4.17 4.33 -3.55
C LEU A 114 5.36 4.57 -4.47
N LEU A 115 6.60 4.51 -3.96
CA LEU A 115 7.81 4.96 -4.67
C LEU A 115 8.85 3.85 -4.90
N GLY A 116 8.63 2.65 -4.35
CA GLY A 116 9.60 1.57 -4.31
C GLY A 116 10.71 1.80 -3.28
N GLU A 117 11.59 0.80 -3.14
CA GLU A 117 12.68 0.79 -2.15
C GLU A 117 13.66 1.95 -2.32
N GLN A 118 14.00 2.28 -3.57
CA GLN A 118 14.96 3.34 -3.91
C GLN A 118 14.30 4.70 -4.19
N LEU A 119 13.01 4.84 -3.86
CA LEU A 119 12.23 6.08 -4.04
C LEU A 119 12.14 6.60 -5.50
N ASN A 120 12.54 5.79 -6.49
CA ASN A 120 12.66 6.18 -7.89
C ASN A 120 11.65 5.48 -8.82
N ARG A 121 10.79 4.61 -8.28
CA ARG A 121 9.76 3.89 -9.04
C ARG A 121 8.37 4.21 -8.48
N PRO A 122 7.80 5.39 -8.78
CA PRO A 122 6.43 5.70 -8.42
C PRO A 122 5.48 4.67 -9.04
N VAL A 123 4.43 4.28 -8.33
CA VAL A 123 3.33 3.47 -8.88
C VAL A 123 2.61 4.21 -10.00
N ASP A 124 2.06 3.46 -10.94
CA ASP A 124 1.35 4.00 -12.11
C ASP A 124 -0.10 4.39 -11.77
N ALA A 125 -0.66 3.84 -10.68
CA ALA A 125 -1.94 4.22 -10.11
C ALA A 125 -1.99 4.00 -8.59
N CYS A 126 -2.85 4.73 -7.88
CA CYS A 126 -3.15 4.51 -6.47
C CYS A 126 -4.67 4.37 -6.30
N ILE A 127 -5.09 3.25 -5.73
CA ILE A 127 -6.49 2.94 -5.44
C ILE A 127 -6.60 2.82 -3.93
N ALA A 128 -7.39 3.71 -3.34
CA ALA A 128 -7.50 3.80 -1.90
C ALA A 128 -8.93 4.09 -1.45
N TRP A 129 -9.28 3.55 -0.29
CA TRP A 129 -10.46 3.98 0.45
C TRP A 129 -10.05 4.58 1.80
N THR A 130 -10.63 5.72 2.12
CA THR A 130 -10.47 6.42 3.38
C THR A 130 -11.85 6.75 3.95
N ASN A 131 -11.98 6.74 5.27
CA ASN A 131 -13.21 7.10 5.97
C ASN A 131 -13.47 8.62 6.05
N VAL A 132 -12.55 9.41 5.50
CA VAL A 132 -12.66 10.87 5.36
C VAL A 132 -12.64 11.20 3.87
N ALA A 133 -13.41 12.20 3.45
CA ALA A 133 -13.29 12.77 2.12
C ALA A 133 -11.85 13.29 1.95
N VAL A 134 -11.13 12.80 0.93
CA VAL A 134 -9.78 13.27 0.63
C VAL A 134 -9.88 14.68 0.04
N GLN A 135 -9.52 15.71 0.80
CA GLN A 135 -9.21 17.03 0.26
C GLN A 135 -7.75 17.02 -0.22
N GLY A 136 -7.53 16.92 -1.53
CA GLY A 136 -6.24 17.25 -2.15
C GLY A 136 -5.57 16.14 -2.99
N MET A 137 -5.34 16.50 -4.26
CA MET A 137 -4.32 16.04 -5.23
C MET A 137 -4.02 14.53 -5.35
N LEU A 138 -4.95 13.79 -5.95
CA LEU A 138 -4.66 12.55 -6.65
C LEU A 138 -5.17 12.68 -8.09
N ARG A 139 -4.31 12.47 -9.09
CA ARG A 139 -4.61 12.75 -10.51
C ARG A 139 -5.74 11.87 -11.09
N ARG A 140 -6.10 10.76 -10.43
CA ARG A 140 -7.34 9.97 -10.60
C ARG A 140 -7.59 9.17 -9.32
N VAL A 141 -8.68 9.46 -8.60
CA VAL A 141 -9.17 8.63 -7.48
C VAL A 141 -10.45 7.96 -7.94
N VAL A 142 -10.54 6.64 -7.88
CA VAL A 142 -11.82 5.95 -7.95
C VAL A 142 -12.45 6.05 -6.57
N GLN A 143 -13.39 6.98 -6.39
CA GLN A 143 -14.15 7.10 -5.15
C GLN A 143 -15.41 6.24 -5.22
N TRP A 144 -15.68 5.51 -4.14
CA TRP A 144 -16.96 4.85 -3.95
C TRP A 144 -17.90 5.83 -3.20
N PRO A 145 -19.16 6.00 -3.61
CA PRO A 145 -20.13 6.72 -2.80
C PRO A 145 -20.30 6.02 -1.44
N ALA A 146 -20.54 6.83 -0.40
CA ALA A 146 -20.83 6.37 0.95
C ALA A 146 -22.09 5.50 0.99
#